data_AF-A0A1I4WLS2-F1
#
_entry.id   AF-A0A1I4WLS2-F1
#
_cell.length_a   1.000
_cell.length_b   1.000
_cell.length_c   1.000
_cell.angle_alpha   90.00
_cell.angle_beta   90.00
_cell.angle_gamma   90.00
#
_symmetry.space_group_name_H-M   'P 1'
#
loop_
_entity.id
_entity.type
_entity.pdbx_description
1 polymer ?
#
loop_
_entity_poly.entity_id
_entity_poly.type
_entity_poly.pdbx_seq_one_letter_code
_entity_poly.pdbx_strand_id
1 'polypeptide(L)'
;MFLYAYLRLINLSLDRNKWTTWDELQDYFKNIIVPSKVTQYLINSFHLPKTDFENFNFIPEEKSLLNKLRPIVFKTFPLKQDEILYCCKLLFEFDQALHSDLKKYHVGIEKIRVDIAKYNMNILGKMILWKDLDRLMKIEHFWQSEKNDISKLEEFVPNDFWNK
;
A
#
# COMPACT_ATOMS: atom_id res chain seq x y z
N MET A 1 4.04 -6.55 6.85
CA MET A 1 2.81 -6.08 7.55
C MET A 1 2.57 -4.62 7.28
N PHE A 2 3.49 -3.70 7.64
CA PHE A 2 3.41 -2.27 7.30
C PHE A 2 2.92 -1.99 5.88
N LEU A 3 3.61 -2.55 4.88
CA LEU A 3 3.28 -2.31 3.47
C LEU A 3 1.85 -2.72 3.12
N TYR A 4 1.37 -3.82 3.69
CA TYR A 4 -0.01 -4.26 3.48
C TYR A 4 -0.99 -3.26 4.09
N ALA A 5 -0.76 -2.84 5.35
CA ALA A 5 -1.58 -1.86 6.05
C ALA A 5 -1.67 -0.55 5.26
N TYR A 6 -0.52 -0.02 4.85
CA TYR A 6 -0.42 1.24 4.13
C TYR A 6 -1.17 1.21 2.79
N LEU A 7 -0.93 0.18 1.98
CA LEU A 7 -1.65 -0.01 0.71
C LEU A 7 -3.15 -0.26 0.92
N ARG A 8 -3.53 -0.91 2.02
CA ARG A 8 -4.94 -1.19 2.35
C ARG A 8 -5.64 0.11 2.73
N LEU A 9 -4.99 0.97 3.53
CA LEU A 9 -5.44 2.32 3.84
C LEU A 9 -5.66 3.11 2.56
N ILE A 10 -4.71 3.12 1.62
CA ILE A 10 -4.86 3.81 0.33
C ILE A 10 -6.08 3.27 -0.43
N ASN A 11 -6.17 1.95 -0.63
CA ASN A 11 -7.27 1.34 -1.37
C ASN A 11 -8.64 1.69 -0.78
N LEU A 12 -8.79 1.58 0.55
CA LEU A 12 -10.03 1.91 1.23
C LEU A 12 -10.35 3.40 1.15
N SER A 13 -9.34 4.26 1.29
CA SER A 13 -9.50 5.72 1.19
C SER A 13 -9.95 6.14 -0.22
N LEU A 14 -9.35 5.54 -1.26
CA LEU A 14 -9.76 5.75 -2.65
C LEU A 14 -11.19 5.23 -2.91
N ASP A 15 -11.58 4.11 -2.31
CA ASP A 15 -12.95 3.60 -2.44
C ASP A 15 -13.98 4.55 -1.81
N ARG A 16 -13.66 5.14 -0.64
CA ARG A 16 -14.51 6.15 0.01
C ARG A 16 -14.57 7.46 -0.75
N ASN A 17 -13.48 7.87 -1.39
CA ASN A 17 -13.40 9.11 -2.15
C ASN A 17 -14.41 9.20 -3.31
N LYS A 18 -14.96 8.07 -3.79
CA LYS A 18 -16.08 8.05 -4.75
C LYS A 18 -17.30 8.86 -4.29
N TRP A 19 -17.44 9.07 -2.98
CA TRP A 19 -18.56 9.75 -2.35
C TRP A 19 -18.18 11.12 -1.75
N THR A 20 -16.95 11.58 -1.95
CA THR A 20 -16.42 12.83 -1.39
C THR A 20 -15.67 13.63 -2.46
N THR A 21 -15.03 14.74 -2.06
CA THR A 21 -14.15 15.51 -2.94
C THR A 21 -12.70 15.01 -2.88
N TRP A 22 -11.92 15.29 -3.94
CA TRP A 22 -10.49 14.97 -3.96
C TRP A 22 -9.70 15.79 -2.94
N ASP A 23 -10.05 17.07 -2.77
CA ASP A 23 -9.42 17.98 -1.81
C ASP A 23 -9.52 17.44 -0.37
N GLU A 24 -10.67 16.91 0.04
CA GLU A 24 -10.84 16.28 1.37
C GLU A 24 -9.93 15.06 1.57
N LEU A 25 -9.73 14.25 0.51
CA LEU A 25 -8.80 13.12 0.56
C LEU A 25 -7.34 13.61 0.65
N GLN A 26 -6.97 14.65 -0.12
CA GLN A 26 -5.65 15.27 -0.05
C GLN A 26 -5.38 15.81 1.36
N ASP A 27 -6.35 16.50 1.96
CA ASP A 27 -6.26 17.01 3.33
C ASP A 27 -6.06 15.89 4.36
N TYR A 28 -6.76 14.77 4.21
CA TYR A 28 -6.54 13.59 5.06
C TYR A 28 -5.09 13.08 4.95
N PHE A 29 -4.56 12.94 3.73
CA PHE A 29 -3.21 12.43 3.53
C PHE A 29 -2.09 13.39 3.97
N LYS A 30 -2.37 14.66 4.30
CA LYS A 30 -1.39 15.56 4.94
C LYS A 30 -0.92 15.05 6.30
N ASN A 31 -1.75 14.27 6.99
CA ASN A 31 -1.45 13.72 8.32
C ASN A 31 -1.03 12.24 8.27
N ILE A 32 -1.00 11.64 7.08
CA ILE A 32 -0.55 10.27 6.85
C ILE A 32 0.89 10.32 6.33
N ILE A 33 1.68 9.28 6.59
CA ILE A 33 3.00 9.12 5.97
C ILE A 33 2.85 9.26 4.46
N VAL A 34 3.58 10.19 3.83
CA VAL A 34 3.44 10.44 2.39
C VAL A 34 3.96 9.23 1.57
N PRO A 35 3.32 8.88 0.44
CA PRO A 35 3.70 7.70 -0.35
C PRO A 35 5.15 7.72 -0.83
N SER A 36 5.66 8.88 -1.24
CA SER A 36 7.07 9.06 -1.63
C SER A 36 8.06 8.64 -0.52
N LYS A 37 7.72 8.87 0.75
CA LYS A 37 8.56 8.48 1.90
C LYS A 37 8.54 6.97 2.12
N VAL A 38 7.40 6.31 1.90
CA VAL A 38 7.31 4.84 1.89
C VAL A 38 8.14 4.25 0.76
N THR A 39 8.10 4.85 -0.44
CA THR A 39 8.92 4.42 -1.58
C THR A 39 10.41 4.53 -1.27
N GLN A 40 10.88 5.65 -0.71
CA GLN A 40 12.27 5.83 -0.29
C GLN A 40 12.70 4.77 0.73
N TYR A 41 11.86 4.52 1.74
CA TYR A 41 12.12 3.47 2.73
C TYR A 41 12.27 2.08 2.09
N LEU A 42 11.44 1.73 1.09
CA LEU A 42 11.56 0.47 0.36
C LEU A 42 12.85 0.40 -0.46
N ILE A 43 13.18 1.47 -1.19
CA ILE A 43 14.42 1.56 -1.98
C ILE A 43 15.64 1.32 -1.09
N ASN A 44 15.71 2.01 0.05
CA ASN A 44 16.84 1.94 0.97
C ASN A 44 16.88 0.58 1.69
N SER A 45 15.73 0.03 2.09
CA SER A 45 15.69 -1.24 2.82
C SER A 45 16.05 -2.45 1.95
N PHE A 46 15.74 -2.41 0.65
CA PHE A 46 15.97 -3.52 -0.27
C PHE A 46 17.09 -3.25 -1.28
N HIS A 47 17.80 -2.13 -1.16
CA HIS A 47 18.87 -1.71 -2.08
C HIS A 47 18.43 -1.75 -3.55
N LEU A 48 17.23 -1.23 -3.81
CA LEU A 48 16.62 -1.29 -5.14
C LEU A 48 17.40 -0.42 -6.15
N PRO A 49 17.52 -0.85 -7.41
CA PRO A 49 18.15 -0.04 -8.45
C PRO A 49 17.33 1.22 -8.74
N LYS A 50 18.00 2.26 -9.24
CA LYS A 50 17.33 3.42 -9.79
C LYS A 50 16.39 2.97 -10.91
N THR A 51 15.11 3.29 -10.77
CA THR A 51 14.05 2.80 -11.67
C THR A 51 13.23 3.98 -12.16
N ASP A 52 12.93 3.99 -13.46
CA ASP A 52 11.94 4.88 -14.04
C ASP A 52 10.56 4.25 -13.89
N PHE A 53 9.81 4.70 -12.87
CA PHE A 53 8.50 4.14 -12.55
C PHE A 53 7.41 4.49 -13.58
N GLU A 54 7.60 5.53 -14.40
CA GLU A 54 6.65 5.89 -15.46
C GLU A 54 6.67 4.83 -16.57
N ASN A 55 7.85 4.32 -16.89
CA ASN A 55 8.07 3.32 -17.95
C ASN A 55 8.20 1.88 -17.42
N PHE A 56 8.09 1.66 -16.11
CA PHE A 56 8.18 0.33 -15.51
C PHE A 56 6.94 -0.52 -15.81
N ASN A 57 7.13 -1.65 -16.50
CA ASN A 57 6.03 -2.46 -17.07
C ASN A 57 5.90 -3.88 -16.49
N PHE A 58 6.64 -4.20 -15.43
CA PHE A 58 6.51 -5.49 -14.75
C PHE A 58 5.14 -5.64 -14.08
N ILE A 59 4.55 -6.82 -14.17
CA ILE A 59 3.31 -7.17 -13.46
C ILE A 59 3.59 -8.43 -12.63
N PRO A 60 3.43 -8.39 -11.30
CA PRO A 60 3.71 -9.54 -10.46
C PRO A 60 2.66 -10.64 -10.64
N GLU A 61 3.12 -11.89 -10.66
CA GLU A 61 2.26 -13.07 -10.68
C GLU A 61 1.64 -13.32 -9.29
N GLU A 62 0.39 -13.82 -9.26
CA GLU A 62 -0.27 -14.17 -8.00
C GLU A 62 0.53 -15.23 -7.23
N LYS A 63 0.71 -14.99 -5.93
CA LYS A 63 1.37 -15.94 -5.03
C LYS A 63 0.40 -17.05 -4.60
N SER A 64 0.91 -18.28 -4.54
CA SER A 64 0.18 -19.41 -3.96
C SER A 64 -0.22 -19.16 -2.51
N LEU A 65 -1.39 -19.65 -2.09
CA LEU A 65 -1.86 -19.63 -0.70
C LEU A 65 -0.91 -20.35 0.26
N LEU A 66 -0.12 -21.32 -0.23
CA LEU A 66 0.90 -22.02 0.56
C LEU A 66 1.99 -21.07 1.07
N ASN A 67 2.19 -19.92 0.43
CA ASN A 67 3.15 -18.92 0.87
C ASN A 67 2.80 -18.30 2.22
N LYS A 68 1.56 -18.42 2.71
CA LYS A 68 1.18 -17.95 4.05
C LYS A 68 1.92 -18.67 5.16
N LEU A 69 2.33 -19.92 4.93
CA LEU A 69 3.03 -20.74 5.92
C LEU A 69 4.56 -20.56 5.86
N ARG A 70 5.10 -19.99 4.78
CA ARG A 70 6.55 -19.79 4.62
C ARG A 70 7.18 -18.97 5.75
N PRO A 71 6.57 -17.90 6.27
CA PRO A 71 7.13 -17.16 7.39
C PRO A 71 7.27 -18.00 8.66
N ILE A 72 6.37 -18.98 8.88
CA ILE A 72 6.44 -19.90 10.03
C ILE A 72 7.61 -20.88 9.85
N VAL A 73 7.75 -21.45 8.64
CA VAL A 73 8.70 -22.53 8.38
C VAL A 73 10.12 -22.02 8.12
N PHE A 74 10.26 -20.95 7.34
CA PHE A 74 11.55 -20.50 6.82
C PHE A 74 12.00 -19.16 7.39
N LYS A 75 11.16 -18.46 8.17
CA LYS A 75 11.41 -17.08 8.66
C LYS A 75 11.82 -16.10 7.55
N THR A 76 11.51 -16.40 6.29
CA THR A 76 11.83 -15.57 5.12
C THR A 76 10.56 -15.10 4.42
N PHE A 77 10.64 -13.90 3.83
CA PHE A 77 9.61 -13.33 2.99
C PHE A 77 10.14 -13.25 1.56
N PRO A 78 9.75 -14.17 0.65
CA PRO A 78 10.26 -14.16 -0.71
C PRO A 78 9.48 -13.14 -1.55
N LEU A 79 9.72 -11.85 -1.30
CA LEU A 79 9.44 -10.80 -2.27
C LEU A 79 10.64 -10.67 -3.20
N LYS A 80 10.42 -10.85 -4.49
CA LYS A 80 11.43 -10.60 -5.52
C LYS A 80 11.59 -9.09 -5.69
N GLN A 81 12.78 -8.66 -6.12
CA GLN A 81 13.08 -7.25 -6.36
C GLN A 81 12.02 -6.56 -7.22
N ASP A 82 11.62 -7.18 -8.35
CA ASP A 82 10.63 -6.60 -9.26
C ASP A 82 9.23 -6.50 -8.64
N GLU A 83 8.87 -7.40 -7.73
CA GLU A 83 7.62 -7.31 -6.98
C GLU A 83 7.62 -6.11 -6.02
N ILE A 84 8.79 -5.74 -5.47
CA ILE A 84 8.96 -4.57 -4.61
C ILE A 84 9.00 -3.30 -5.47
N LEU A 85 9.69 -3.32 -6.61
CA LEU A 85 9.69 -2.22 -7.57
C LEU A 85 8.28 -1.92 -8.10
N TYR A 86 7.47 -2.95 -8.35
CA TYR A 86 6.06 -2.76 -8.70
C TYR A 86 5.28 -2.07 -7.59
N CYS A 87 5.52 -2.42 -6.32
CA CYS A 87 4.92 -1.70 -5.22
C CYS A 87 5.34 -0.22 -5.20
N CYS A 88 6.62 0.07 -5.45
CA CYS A 88 7.14 1.44 -5.54
C CYS A 88 6.47 2.20 -6.68
N LYS A 89 6.23 1.56 -7.83
CA LYS A 89 5.44 2.13 -8.94
C LYS A 89 4.02 2.50 -8.49
N LEU A 90 3.31 1.60 -7.81
CA LEU A 90 1.95 1.89 -7.34
C LEU A 90 1.91 3.08 -6.36
N LEU A 91 2.90 3.14 -5.45
CA LEU A 91 3.06 4.26 -4.53
C LEU A 91 3.36 5.56 -5.26
N PHE A 92 4.23 5.51 -6.28
CA PHE A 92 4.55 6.65 -7.13
C PHE A 92 3.33 7.17 -7.92
N GLU A 93 2.55 6.27 -8.54
CA GLU A 93 1.33 6.65 -9.27
C GLU A 93 0.30 7.29 -8.34
N PHE A 94 0.15 6.76 -7.12
CA PHE A 94 -0.73 7.36 -6.13
C PHE A 94 -0.20 8.71 -5.62
N ASP A 95 1.11 8.85 -5.39
CA ASP A 95 1.74 10.11 -4.99
C ASP A 95 1.51 11.21 -6.05
N GLN A 96 1.70 10.88 -7.33
CA GLN A 96 1.43 11.78 -8.46
C GLN A 96 -0.03 12.22 -8.48
N ALA A 97 -0.97 11.28 -8.33
CA ALA A 97 -2.38 11.59 -8.24
C ALA A 97 -2.69 12.52 -7.05
N LEU A 98 -2.09 12.24 -5.88
CA LEU A 98 -2.31 13.02 -4.66
C LEU A 98 -1.82 14.47 -4.81
N HIS A 99 -0.80 14.74 -5.62
CA HIS A 99 -0.26 16.10 -5.83
C HIS A 99 -0.82 16.80 -7.09
N SER A 100 -1.72 16.15 -7.82
CA SER A 100 -2.36 16.73 -9.00
C SER A 100 -3.50 17.69 -8.66
N ASP A 101 -3.97 18.45 -9.65
CA ASP A 101 -5.10 19.38 -9.55
C ASP A 101 -6.47 18.72 -9.79
N LEU A 102 -6.53 17.40 -9.64
CA LEU A 102 -7.74 16.61 -9.82
C LEU A 102 -8.90 17.15 -8.97
N LYS A 103 -10.06 17.27 -9.60
CA LYS A 103 -11.28 17.77 -8.92
C LYS A 103 -12.20 16.67 -8.43
N LYS A 104 -12.14 15.49 -9.04
CA LYS A 104 -13.02 14.37 -8.72
C LYS A 104 -12.40 13.03 -9.08
N TYR A 105 -12.90 12.00 -8.42
CA TYR A 105 -12.61 10.61 -8.74
C TYR A 105 -12.91 10.29 -10.21
N HIS A 106 -12.01 9.56 -10.88
CA HIS A 106 -12.16 9.16 -12.28
C HIS A 106 -11.52 7.80 -12.55
N VAL A 107 -11.65 7.31 -13.79
CA VAL A 107 -11.21 5.95 -14.18
C VAL A 107 -9.71 5.69 -13.95
N GLY A 108 -8.86 6.71 -14.04
CA GLY A 108 -7.43 6.59 -13.77
C GLY A 108 -7.15 6.29 -12.30
N ILE A 109 -7.86 6.97 -11.39
CA ILE A 109 -7.78 6.69 -9.95
C ILE A 109 -8.34 5.31 -9.62
N GLU A 110 -9.45 4.91 -10.25
CA GLU A 110 -9.99 3.55 -10.08
C GLU A 110 -9.00 2.48 -10.50
N LYS A 111 -8.24 2.71 -11.58
CA LYS A 111 -7.17 1.82 -12.00
C LYS A 111 -6.09 1.68 -10.93
N ILE A 112 -5.58 2.80 -10.39
CA ILE A 112 -4.60 2.80 -9.29
C ILE A 112 -5.14 2.00 -8.09
N ARG A 113 -6.38 2.27 -7.68
CA ARG A 113 -7.04 1.57 -6.57
C ARG A 113 -7.11 0.06 -6.80
N VAL A 114 -7.55 -0.37 -7.98
CA VAL A 114 -7.67 -1.78 -8.36
C VAL A 114 -6.31 -2.48 -8.38
N ASP A 115 -5.29 -1.83 -8.93
CA ASP A 115 -3.94 -2.41 -9.01
C ASP A 115 -3.31 -2.54 -7.61
N ILE A 116 -3.51 -1.54 -6.74
CA ILE A 116 -3.17 -1.63 -5.31
C ILE A 116 -3.91 -2.78 -4.64
N ALA A 117 -5.22 -2.90 -4.83
CA ALA A 117 -6.02 -3.95 -4.22
C ALA A 117 -5.56 -5.36 -4.66
N LYS A 118 -5.27 -5.54 -5.96
CA LYS A 118 -4.73 -6.78 -6.51
C LYS A 118 -3.38 -7.11 -5.90
N TYR A 119 -2.44 -6.15 -5.87
CA TYR A 119 -1.13 -6.38 -5.25
C TYR A 119 -1.26 -6.78 -3.78
N ASN A 120 -2.09 -6.06 -3.03
CA ASN A 120 -2.34 -6.35 -1.63
C ASN A 120 -2.91 -7.74 -1.42
N MET A 121 -3.91 -8.15 -2.20
CA MET A 121 -4.57 -9.44 -2.03
C MET A 121 -3.73 -10.62 -2.53
N ASN A 122 -3.15 -10.48 -3.72
CA ASN A 122 -2.54 -11.58 -4.46
C ASN A 122 -1.05 -11.76 -4.19
N ILE A 123 -0.38 -10.73 -3.69
CA ILE A 123 1.06 -10.77 -3.37
C ILE A 123 1.23 -10.75 -1.86
N LEU A 124 0.95 -9.61 -1.22
CA LEU A 124 1.23 -9.42 0.20
C LEU A 124 0.33 -10.27 1.11
N GLY A 125 -0.97 -10.29 0.83
CA GLY A 125 -1.97 -11.01 1.62
C GLY A 125 -1.77 -12.52 1.60
N LYS A 126 -1.16 -13.07 0.54
CA LYS A 126 -0.77 -14.49 0.44
C LYS A 126 0.49 -14.82 1.22
N MET A 127 1.16 -13.84 1.82
CA MET A 127 2.36 -13.99 2.64
C MET A 127 2.11 -13.65 4.12
N ILE A 128 0.89 -13.27 4.49
CA ILE A 128 0.51 -12.86 5.84
C ILE A 128 -0.39 -13.93 6.47
N LEU A 129 -0.14 -14.22 7.75
CA LEU A 129 -0.96 -15.15 8.52
C LEU A 129 -2.37 -14.60 8.71
N TRP A 130 -3.36 -15.49 8.71
CA TRP A 130 -4.77 -15.11 8.81
C TRP A 130 -5.09 -14.25 10.04
N LYS A 131 -4.48 -14.56 11.20
CA LYS A 131 -4.66 -13.77 12.43
C LYS A 131 -4.18 -12.32 12.31
N ASP A 132 -3.07 -12.10 11.60
CA ASP A 132 -2.50 -10.77 11.41
C ASP A 132 -3.27 -10.03 10.31
N LEU A 133 -3.74 -10.77 9.30
CA LEU A 133 -4.56 -10.26 8.22
C LEU A 133 -5.89 -9.67 8.72
N ASP A 134 -6.56 -10.31 9.68
CA ASP A 134 -7.81 -9.80 10.25
C ASP A 134 -7.65 -8.39 10.84
N ARG A 135 -6.57 -8.18 11.60
CA ARG A 135 -6.21 -6.85 12.14
C ARG A 135 -5.93 -5.85 11.02
N LEU A 136 -5.10 -6.25 10.05
CA LEU A 136 -4.72 -5.39 8.92
C LEU A 136 -5.91 -5.01 8.02
N MET A 137 -6.94 -5.84 7.96
CA MET A 137 -8.16 -5.55 7.19
C MET A 137 -9.00 -4.42 7.79
N LYS A 138 -8.81 -4.12 9.08
CA LYS A 138 -9.47 -3.06 9.85
C LYS A 138 -8.62 -1.78 9.97
N ILE A 139 -7.63 -1.62 9.10
CA ILE A 139 -6.77 -0.42 9.10
C ILE A 139 -7.60 0.86 9.00
N GLU A 140 -7.15 1.89 9.71
CA GLU A 140 -7.69 3.23 9.59
C GLU A 140 -7.69 3.72 8.13
N HIS A 141 -8.71 4.49 7.73
CA HIS A 141 -8.79 5.06 6.39
C HIS A 141 -9.67 6.30 6.35
N PHE A 142 -9.54 7.06 5.25
CA PHE A 142 -10.33 8.24 5.02
C PHE A 142 -11.84 7.96 5.06
N TRP A 143 -12.59 8.85 5.71
CA TRP A 143 -14.06 8.77 5.82
C TRP A 143 -14.58 7.48 6.49
N GLN A 144 -13.80 6.94 7.42
CA GLN A 144 -14.20 5.81 8.25
C GLN A 144 -15.14 6.25 9.38
N SER A 145 -16.13 5.40 9.69
CA SER A 145 -17.01 5.60 10.84
C SER A 145 -16.26 5.42 12.17
N GLU A 146 -16.46 6.36 13.10
CA GLU A 146 -15.85 6.36 14.45
C GLU A 146 -16.26 5.16 15.32
N LYS A 147 -17.33 4.44 14.95
CA LYS A 147 -17.88 3.32 15.75
C LYS A 147 -17.21 1.97 15.50
N ASN A 148 -16.25 1.90 14.58
CA ASN A 148 -15.62 0.63 14.19
C ASN A 148 -14.38 0.34 15.03
N ASP A 149 -14.13 -0.94 15.30
CA ASP A 149 -12.83 -1.42 15.78
C ASP A 149 -11.79 -1.21 14.66
N ILE A 150 -10.76 -0.39 14.94
CA ILE A 150 -9.75 0.02 13.95
C ILE A 150 -8.35 -0.30 14.45
N SER A 151 -7.47 -0.65 13.52
CA SER A 151 -6.03 -0.64 13.77
C SER A 151 -5.42 0.63 13.18
N LYS A 152 -4.55 1.31 13.92
CA LYS A 152 -3.84 2.49 13.39
C LYS A 152 -2.66 2.07 12.54
N LEU A 153 -2.34 2.86 11.52
CA LEU A 153 -1.16 2.64 10.68
C LEU A 153 0.12 2.66 11.50
N GLU A 154 0.19 3.56 12.49
CA GLU A 154 1.30 3.74 13.41
C GLU A 154 1.73 2.43 14.10
N GLU A 155 0.78 1.54 14.43
CA GLU A 155 1.05 0.23 15.06
C GLU A 155 1.90 -0.69 14.17
N PHE A 156 1.92 -0.46 12.86
CA PHE A 156 2.62 -1.29 11.90
C PHE A 156 3.87 -0.63 11.33
N VAL A 157 4.16 0.63 11.67
CA VAL A 157 5.34 1.35 11.15
C VAL A 157 6.62 0.67 11.68
N PRO A 158 7.57 0.30 10.81
CA PRO A 158 8.83 -0.28 11.24
C PRO A 158 9.63 0.68 12.13
N ASN A 159 10.32 0.16 13.15
CA ASN A 159 11.13 0.98 14.06
C ASN A 159 12.27 1.74 13.35
N ASP A 160 12.77 1.18 12.24
CA ASP A 160 13.82 1.78 11.41
C ASP A 160 13.27 2.69 10.29
N PHE A 161 11.95 2.89 10.20
CA PHE A 161 11.32 3.66 9.13
C PHE A 161 11.81 5.11 9.06
N TRP A 162 12.00 5.76 10.20
CA TRP A 162 12.41 7.17 10.27
C TRP A 162 13.92 7.39 10.18
N ASN A 163 14.71 6.32 10.27
CA ASN A 163 16.17 6.36 10.31
C ASN A 163 16.82 6.01 8.96
N LYS A 164 16.01 5.68 7.95
CA LYS A 164 16.45 5.29 6.62
C LYS A 164 16.07 6.31 5.57
#